data_AF-Q2T4C9-F1
#
_entry.id   AF-Q2T4C9-F1
#
_cell.length_a   1.000
_cell.length_b   1.000
_cell.length_c   1.000
_cell.angle_alpha   90.00
_cell.angle_beta   90.00
_cell.angle_gamma   90.00
#
_symmetry.space_group_name_H-M   'P 1'
#
loop_
_entity.id
_entity.type
_entity.pdbx_description
1 polymer ?
#
loop_
_entity_poly.entity_id
_entity_poly.type
_entity_poly.pdbx_seq_one_letter_code
_entity_poly.pdbx_strand_id
1 'polypeptide(L)'
;MQSLCLYHFRRFILSFHSNHSQADKLPTPSLLNFFEFISHIEQILSTPFRLICLNLEGPPSDTMKAKPATRTEAMMEISMRDLLTVLHGMGFGALFMLAFSGAIAEFYRMSAPGAPAVPTPREHRLLMIYLSTMVVLAWATVFSGAYVIYPWYRAVPPAGLTDLANYPQRLLMSSRNTSGWHSLGMEWKEHVAWLAPIAMTMVAYVFAKYGPALSRQRQIRNAVLAFTVVAFVATGIAGAFGAFLNKYAPVRGGTAIHLMTGE
;
A
#
# COMPACT_ATOMS: atom_id res chain seq x y z
N MET A 1 14.61 7.13 -8.06
CA MET A 1 14.78 6.08 -7.03
C MET A 1 13.74 4.96 -7.14
N GLN A 2 12.48 5.23 -7.55
CA GLN A 2 11.54 4.18 -8.01
C GLN A 2 12.19 3.27 -9.08
N SER A 3 12.89 3.84 -10.06
CA SER A 3 13.70 3.09 -11.03
C SER A 3 14.82 2.26 -10.41
N LEU A 4 15.36 2.63 -9.23
CA LEU A 4 16.41 1.86 -8.54
C LEU A 4 15.82 0.63 -7.83
N CYS A 5 14.64 0.78 -7.22
CA CYS A 5 13.91 -0.32 -6.60
C CYS A 5 13.45 -1.34 -7.66
N LEU A 6 12.89 -0.84 -8.77
CA LEU A 6 12.58 -1.64 -9.96
C LEU A 6 13.84 -2.27 -10.58
N TYR A 7 14.96 -1.56 -10.63
CA TYR A 7 16.24 -2.08 -11.12
C TYR A 7 16.76 -3.25 -10.26
N HIS A 8 16.78 -3.11 -8.93
CA HIS A 8 17.21 -4.19 -8.04
C HIS A 8 16.24 -5.37 -8.06
N PHE A 9 14.94 -5.12 -8.13
CA PHE A 9 13.91 -6.16 -8.29
C PHE A 9 14.08 -6.91 -9.61
N ARG A 10 14.27 -6.18 -10.72
CA ARG A 10 14.59 -6.74 -12.04
C ARG A 10 15.87 -7.56 -12.01
N ARG A 11 16.94 -7.06 -11.37
CA ARG A 11 18.22 -7.76 -11.25
C ARG A 11 18.11 -9.04 -10.40
N PHE A 12 17.31 -9.02 -9.34
CA PHE A 12 17.01 -10.20 -8.54
C PHE A 12 16.28 -11.27 -9.35
N ILE A 13 15.26 -10.89 -10.12
CA ILE A 13 14.52 -11.82 -11.00
C ILE A 13 15.42 -12.39 -12.11
N LEU A 14 16.28 -11.56 -12.71
CA LEU A 14 17.23 -12.01 -13.73
C LEU A 14 18.30 -12.95 -13.14
N SER A 15 18.79 -12.68 -11.92
CA SER A 15 19.71 -13.57 -11.20
C SER A 15 19.07 -14.92 -10.86
N PHE A 16 17.80 -14.89 -10.42
CA PHE A 16 17.00 -16.10 -10.19
C PHE A 16 16.85 -16.94 -11.47
N HIS A 17 16.64 -16.29 -12.62
CA HIS A 17 16.56 -16.97 -13.92
C HIS A 17 17.91 -17.57 -14.36
N SER A 18 19.01 -16.81 -14.24
CA SER A 18 20.34 -17.26 -14.63
C SER A 18 20.79 -18.52 -13.89
N ASN A 19 20.41 -18.66 -12.62
CA ASN A 19 20.74 -19.84 -11.82
C ASN A 19 19.86 -21.07 -12.13
N HIS A 20 18.72 -20.89 -12.81
CA HIS A 20 17.78 -21.97 -13.13
C HIS A 20 17.77 -22.39 -14.61
N SER A 21 18.38 -21.60 -15.50
CA SER A 21 18.50 -21.95 -16.93
C SER A 21 19.44 -23.13 -17.23
N GLN A 22 20.21 -23.63 -16.25
CA GLN A 22 21.01 -24.84 -16.43
C GLN A 22 20.23 -26.16 -16.25
N ALA A 23 18.99 -26.12 -15.75
CA ALA A 23 18.23 -27.34 -15.44
C ALA A 23 17.25 -27.79 -16.55
N ASP A 24 16.82 -26.91 -17.47
CA ASP A 24 15.88 -27.30 -18.53
C ASP A 24 16.10 -26.51 -19.83
N LYS A 25 16.40 -27.22 -20.93
CA LYS A 25 16.53 -26.67 -22.29
C LYS A 25 15.16 -26.50 -22.96
N LEU A 26 14.33 -25.60 -22.46
CA LEU A 26 13.14 -25.15 -23.20
C LEU A 26 12.92 -23.64 -23.00
N PRO A 27 12.95 -22.83 -24.08
CA PRO A 27 12.58 -21.42 -23.99
C PRO A 27 11.06 -21.36 -23.81
N THR A 28 10.59 -21.12 -22.59
CA THR A 28 9.14 -20.92 -22.39
C THR A 28 8.78 -19.47 -22.70
N PRO A 29 7.86 -19.18 -23.64
CA PRO A 29 7.42 -17.82 -24.02
C PRO A 29 6.70 -17.04 -22.90
N SER A 30 6.71 -17.55 -21.66
CA SER A 30 5.84 -17.14 -20.57
C SER A 30 6.51 -16.25 -19.50
N LEU A 31 7.84 -16.06 -19.58
CA LEU A 31 8.57 -15.09 -18.75
C LEU A 31 8.69 -13.73 -19.44
N LEU A 32 8.74 -13.71 -20.77
CA LEU A 32 8.64 -12.50 -21.59
C LEU A 32 7.36 -11.72 -21.24
N ASN A 33 6.21 -12.40 -21.12
CA ASN A 33 4.94 -11.77 -20.73
C ASN A 33 4.96 -11.19 -19.30
N PHE A 34 5.71 -11.78 -18.37
CA PHE A 34 5.85 -11.24 -17.02
C PHE A 34 6.79 -10.02 -17.01
N PHE A 35 7.87 -10.05 -17.78
CA PHE A 35 8.72 -8.87 -17.98
C PHE A 35 7.98 -7.74 -18.70
N GLU A 36 7.13 -8.05 -19.68
CA GLU A 36 6.25 -7.06 -20.31
C GLU A 36 5.22 -6.49 -19.34
N PHE A 37 4.66 -7.31 -18.44
CA PHE A 37 3.77 -6.84 -17.37
C PHE A 37 4.49 -5.91 -16.38
N ILE A 38 5.69 -6.28 -15.93
CA ILE A 38 6.53 -5.41 -15.08
C ILE A 38 6.92 -4.13 -15.82
N SER A 39 7.22 -4.23 -17.12
CA SER A 39 7.51 -3.07 -17.98
C SER A 39 6.28 -2.16 -18.15
N HIS A 40 5.07 -2.71 -18.25
CA HIS A 40 3.83 -1.91 -18.28
C HIS A 40 3.56 -1.24 -16.93
N ILE A 41 3.82 -1.93 -15.81
CA ILE A 41 3.77 -1.32 -14.48
C ILE A 41 4.79 -0.18 -14.40
N GLU A 42 6.02 -0.37 -14.87
CA GLU A 42 7.05 0.67 -14.93
C GLU A 42 6.63 1.87 -15.81
N GLN A 43 5.93 1.62 -16.92
CA GLN A 43 5.40 2.65 -17.80
C GLN A 43 4.25 3.44 -17.15
N ILE A 44 3.36 2.77 -16.43
CA ILE A 44 2.30 3.43 -15.63
C ILE A 44 2.92 4.28 -14.52
N LEU A 45 3.92 3.74 -13.81
CA LEU A 45 4.60 4.42 -12.70
C LEU A 45 5.50 5.59 -13.12
N SER A 46 5.97 5.61 -14.37
CA SER A 46 6.83 6.67 -14.91
C SER A 46 6.05 7.86 -15.51
N THR A 47 4.72 7.77 -15.58
CA THR A 47 3.89 8.89 -16.08
C THR A 47 3.97 10.08 -15.11
N PRO A 48 4.38 11.29 -15.56
CA PRO A 48 4.61 12.42 -14.67
C PRO A 48 3.32 12.86 -13.97
N PHE A 49 3.43 13.02 -12.64
CA PHE A 49 2.49 13.48 -11.61
C PHE A 49 1.65 14.74 -11.91
N ARG A 50 1.75 15.36 -13.09
CA ARG A 50 1.34 16.76 -13.32
C ARG A 50 -0.14 17.00 -13.61
N LEU A 51 -0.96 15.99 -13.91
CA LEU A 51 -2.33 16.24 -14.40
C LEU A 51 -3.47 16.14 -13.38
N ILE A 52 -3.28 15.54 -12.21
CA ILE A 52 -4.41 15.25 -11.30
C ILE A 52 -4.58 16.28 -10.17
N CYS A 53 -3.57 17.12 -9.90
CA CYS A 53 -3.62 18.10 -8.80
C CYS A 53 -4.40 19.39 -9.09
N LEU A 54 -4.93 19.59 -10.31
CA LEU A 54 -5.49 20.89 -10.71
C LEU A 54 -6.98 21.12 -10.40
N ASN A 55 -7.71 20.18 -9.79
CA ASN A 55 -9.18 20.28 -9.71
C ASN A 55 -9.84 20.00 -8.34
N LEU A 56 -9.13 20.10 -7.22
CA LEU A 56 -9.72 19.89 -5.88
C LEU A 56 -9.59 21.09 -4.90
N GLU A 57 -9.36 22.30 -5.42
CA GLU A 57 -9.43 23.53 -4.63
C GLU A 57 -10.79 24.21 -4.84
N GLY A 58 -11.76 23.90 -3.97
CA GLY A 58 -12.94 24.74 -3.80
C GLY A 58 -12.61 25.99 -2.98
N PRO A 59 -13.28 27.13 -3.21
CA PRO A 59 -12.99 28.37 -2.51
C PRO A 59 -13.26 28.28 -0.99
N PRO A 60 -12.56 29.08 -0.17
CA PRO A 60 -12.81 29.14 1.27
C PRO A 60 -14.23 29.65 1.53
N SER A 61 -15.03 28.90 2.29
CA SER A 61 -16.40 29.28 2.64
C SER A 61 -16.41 30.44 3.63
N ASP A 62 -17.17 31.49 3.28
CA ASP A 62 -17.37 32.70 4.06
C ASP A 62 -17.98 32.47 5.46
N THR A 63 -17.45 33.26 6.40
CA THR A 63 -18.00 33.72 7.68
C THR A 63 -19.30 33.07 8.21
N MET A 64 -19.15 32.12 9.13
CA MET A 64 -20.26 31.68 9.99
C MET A 64 -20.44 32.68 11.15
N LYS A 65 -21.54 33.44 11.13
CA LYS A 65 -22.04 34.21 12.28
C LYS A 65 -22.35 33.26 13.45
N ALA A 66 -21.74 33.51 14.60
CA ALA A 66 -22.00 32.76 15.82
C ALA A 66 -23.46 32.90 16.28
N LYS A 67 -24.17 31.77 16.37
CA LYS A 67 -25.49 31.61 16.98
C LYS A 67 -25.30 31.28 18.48
N PRO A 68 -26.07 31.88 19.40
CA PRO A 68 -25.87 31.69 20.84
C PRO A 68 -26.19 30.25 21.27
N ALA A 69 -25.36 29.75 22.18
CA ALA A 69 -25.30 28.36 22.62
C ALA A 69 -26.58 27.91 23.34
N THR A 70 -27.36 27.07 22.67
CA THR A 70 -28.33 26.16 23.28
C THR A 70 -27.69 24.78 23.34
N ARG A 71 -27.61 24.21 24.56
CA ARG A 71 -27.31 22.81 24.92
C ARG A 71 -26.66 21.97 23.82
N THR A 72 -25.35 21.74 23.93
CA THR A 72 -24.55 20.90 23.04
C THR A 72 -25.11 19.47 23.01
N GLU A 73 -26.01 19.18 22.07
CA GLU A 73 -26.18 17.81 21.59
C GLU A 73 -24.83 17.37 21.06
N ALA A 74 -24.26 16.31 21.64
CA ALA A 74 -22.97 15.79 21.23
C ALA A 74 -23.12 15.15 19.85
N MET A 75 -22.96 15.95 18.80
CA MET A 75 -23.01 15.49 17.42
C MET A 75 -21.68 14.83 17.05
N MET A 76 -21.74 13.59 16.54
CA MET A 76 -20.54 12.89 16.08
C MET A 76 -20.27 13.25 14.62
N GLU A 77 -19.16 13.95 14.36
CA GLU A 77 -18.77 14.42 13.03
C GLU A 77 -17.41 13.84 12.60
N ILE A 78 -17.28 13.55 11.31
CA ILE A 78 -16.02 13.22 10.67
C ILE A 78 -15.86 14.04 9.39
N SER A 79 -14.66 14.58 9.15
CA SER A 79 -14.40 15.25 7.88
C SER A 79 -14.19 14.24 6.74
N MET A 80 -14.51 14.62 5.50
CA MET A 80 -14.28 13.75 4.34
C MET A 80 -12.82 13.29 4.23
N ARG A 81 -11.85 14.17 4.52
CA ARG A 81 -10.42 13.80 4.50
C ARG A 81 -10.05 12.83 5.61
N ASP A 82 -10.64 12.98 6.80
CA ASP A 82 -10.46 12.02 7.89
C ASP A 82 -11.05 10.66 7.53
N LEU A 83 -12.26 10.62 6.98
CA LEU A 83 -12.91 9.39 6.53
C LEU A 83 -12.06 8.64 5.50
N LEU A 84 -11.54 9.35 4.50
CA LEU A 84 -10.70 8.74 3.45
C LEU A 84 -9.33 8.31 4.00
N THR A 85 -8.78 9.02 4.98
CA THR A 85 -7.54 8.61 5.69
C THR A 85 -7.77 7.34 6.50
N VAL A 86 -8.92 7.23 7.17
CA VAL A 86 -9.35 6.02 7.89
C VAL A 86 -9.57 4.86 6.94
N LEU A 87 -10.28 5.06 5.83
CA LEU A 87 -10.50 4.03 4.81
C LEU A 87 -9.19 3.54 4.21
N HIS A 88 -8.26 4.43 3.90
CA HIS A 88 -6.93 4.08 3.42
C HIS A 88 -6.15 3.22 4.43
N GLY A 89 -6.01 3.72 5.67
CA GLY A 89 -5.15 3.10 6.68
C GLY A 89 -5.78 1.88 7.36
N MET A 90 -6.95 2.07 7.99
CA MET A 90 -7.64 1.01 8.74
C MET A 90 -8.55 0.15 7.86
N GLY A 91 -9.07 0.69 6.76
CA GLY A 91 -9.81 -0.11 5.79
C GLY A 91 -8.86 -0.99 4.96
N PHE A 92 -8.25 -0.43 3.91
CA PHE A 92 -7.43 -1.20 2.99
C PHE A 92 -6.14 -1.73 3.63
N GLY A 93 -5.40 -0.88 4.33
CA GLY A 93 -4.09 -1.23 4.91
C GLY A 93 -4.17 -2.31 5.99
N ALA A 94 -5.07 -2.16 6.98
CA ALA A 94 -5.19 -3.14 8.06
C ALA A 94 -5.80 -4.47 7.60
N LEU A 95 -6.79 -4.45 6.69
CA LEU A 95 -7.32 -5.69 6.10
C LEU A 95 -6.25 -6.42 5.28
N PHE A 96 -5.43 -5.69 4.51
CA PHE A 96 -4.29 -6.27 3.80
C PHE A 96 -3.26 -6.88 4.77
N MET A 97 -2.92 -6.17 5.85
CA MET A 97 -2.04 -6.68 6.90
C MET A 97 -2.58 -7.96 7.56
N LEU A 98 -3.87 -7.98 7.89
CA LEU A 98 -4.53 -9.17 8.44
C LEU A 98 -4.42 -10.36 7.48
N ALA A 99 -4.61 -10.12 6.18
CA ALA A 99 -4.55 -11.16 5.16
C ALA A 99 -3.14 -11.78 4.99
N PHE A 100 -2.06 -11.13 5.43
CA PHE A 100 -0.75 -11.79 5.42
C PHE A 100 -0.67 -13.00 6.34
N SER A 101 -1.42 -13.03 7.45
CA SER A 101 -1.41 -14.16 8.38
C SER A 101 -1.84 -15.47 7.69
N GLY A 102 -2.95 -15.44 6.95
CA GLY A 102 -3.44 -16.57 6.17
C GLY A 102 -2.51 -16.96 5.03
N ALA A 103 -1.96 -15.98 4.28
CA ALA A 103 -1.02 -16.26 3.19
C ALA A 103 0.28 -16.92 3.70
N ILE A 104 0.87 -16.40 4.77
CA ILE A 104 2.09 -16.94 5.36
C ILE A 104 1.84 -18.34 5.90
N ALA A 105 0.75 -18.56 6.63
CA ALA A 105 0.41 -19.88 7.16
C ALA A 105 0.25 -20.92 6.04
N GLU A 106 -0.42 -20.56 4.96
CA GLU A 106 -0.71 -21.47 3.85
C GLU A 106 0.54 -21.77 3.01
N PHE A 107 1.37 -20.75 2.71
CA PHE A 107 2.64 -21.00 2.03
C PHE A 107 3.66 -21.71 2.91
N TYR A 108 3.66 -21.47 4.23
CA TYR A 108 4.48 -22.21 5.17
C TYR A 108 4.10 -23.69 5.19
N ARG A 109 2.80 -24.00 5.27
CA ARG A 109 2.27 -25.37 5.20
C ARG A 109 2.68 -26.09 3.91
N MET A 110 2.62 -25.40 2.77
CA MET A 110 3.10 -25.95 1.49
C MET A 110 4.63 -26.13 1.44
N SER A 111 5.40 -25.36 2.23
CA SER A 111 6.86 -25.37 2.24
C SER A 111 7.47 -26.32 3.29
N ALA A 112 6.67 -26.77 4.26
CA ALA A 112 7.12 -27.61 5.37
C ALA A 112 7.70 -28.96 4.89
N PRO A 113 8.74 -29.51 5.56
CA PRO A 113 9.29 -30.83 5.27
C PRO A 113 8.30 -31.95 5.61
N GLY A 114 8.27 -33.04 4.83
CA GLY A 114 7.58 -34.29 5.19
C GLY A 114 6.49 -34.74 4.21
N ALA A 115 5.70 -33.80 3.67
CA ALA A 115 4.82 -33.99 2.51
C ALA A 115 4.21 -32.63 2.13
N PRO A 116 4.74 -31.92 1.11
CA PRO A 116 4.15 -30.66 0.66
C PRO A 116 2.67 -30.89 0.32
N ALA A 117 1.77 -30.21 1.03
CA ALA A 117 0.36 -30.34 0.73
C ALA A 117 0.10 -29.87 -0.70
N VAL A 118 -0.42 -30.76 -1.53
CA VAL A 118 -0.85 -30.41 -2.89
C VAL A 118 -2.27 -29.85 -2.76
N PRO A 119 -2.52 -28.59 -3.12
CA PRO A 119 -3.87 -28.03 -3.06
C PRO A 119 -4.80 -28.81 -4.00
N THR A 120 -5.95 -29.22 -3.49
CA THR A 120 -7.07 -29.68 -4.33
C THR A 120 -7.52 -28.55 -5.26
N PRO A 121 -8.23 -28.83 -6.37
CA PRO A 121 -8.72 -27.78 -7.27
C PRO A 121 -9.57 -26.71 -6.57
N ARG A 122 -10.35 -27.11 -5.56
CA ARG A 122 -11.15 -26.18 -4.74
C ARG A 122 -10.25 -25.28 -3.88
N GLU A 123 -9.29 -25.85 -3.17
CA GLU A 123 -8.34 -25.09 -2.34
C GLU A 123 -7.51 -24.15 -3.18
N HIS A 124 -7.03 -24.61 -4.35
CA HIS A 124 -6.30 -23.77 -5.30
C HIS A 124 -7.15 -22.56 -5.75
N ARG A 125 -8.43 -22.78 -6.11
CA ARG A 125 -9.34 -21.68 -6.50
C ARG A 125 -9.58 -20.71 -5.35
N LEU A 126 -9.82 -21.20 -4.14
CA LEU A 126 -10.04 -20.34 -2.97
C LEU A 126 -8.79 -19.53 -2.64
N LEU A 127 -7.61 -20.15 -2.67
CA LEU A 127 -6.35 -19.44 -2.44
C LEU A 127 -6.06 -18.42 -3.55
N MET A 128 -6.40 -18.71 -4.80
CA MET A 128 -6.32 -17.72 -5.88
C MET A 128 -7.23 -16.50 -5.66
N ILE A 129 -8.48 -16.71 -5.23
CA ILE A 129 -9.40 -15.62 -4.88
C ILE A 129 -8.83 -14.81 -3.71
N TYR A 130 -8.30 -15.49 -2.69
CA TYR A 130 -7.67 -14.89 -1.53
C TYR A 130 -6.47 -14.01 -1.92
N LEU A 131 -5.52 -14.55 -2.68
CA LEU A 131 -4.34 -13.82 -3.14
C LEU A 131 -4.71 -12.66 -4.07
N SER A 132 -5.71 -12.85 -4.94
CA SER A 132 -6.21 -11.76 -5.81
C SER A 132 -6.82 -10.63 -4.98
N THR A 133 -7.59 -10.96 -3.95
CA THR A 133 -8.15 -9.98 -3.01
C THR A 133 -7.04 -9.23 -2.27
N MET A 134 -5.99 -9.92 -1.81
CA MET A 134 -4.83 -9.28 -1.21
C MET A 134 -4.13 -8.31 -2.16
N VAL A 135 -3.95 -8.69 -3.43
CA VAL A 135 -3.34 -7.82 -4.45
C VAL A 135 -4.19 -6.56 -4.67
N VAL A 136 -5.51 -6.71 -4.78
CA VAL A 136 -6.42 -5.56 -4.91
C VAL A 136 -6.34 -4.64 -3.69
N LEU A 137 -6.38 -5.18 -2.48
CA LEU A 137 -6.25 -4.39 -1.24
C LEU A 137 -4.89 -3.68 -1.14
N ALA A 138 -3.81 -4.35 -1.53
CA ALA A 138 -2.46 -3.78 -1.52
C ALA A 138 -2.35 -2.58 -2.47
N TRP A 139 -2.82 -2.73 -3.72
CA TRP A 139 -2.83 -1.64 -4.70
C TRP A 139 -3.79 -0.52 -4.29
N ALA A 140 -4.98 -0.85 -3.78
CA ALA A 140 -5.94 0.14 -3.28
C ALA A 140 -5.31 0.97 -2.14
N THR A 141 -4.58 0.33 -1.23
CA THR A 141 -3.83 1.02 -0.16
C THR A 141 -2.81 1.98 -0.77
N VAL A 142 -1.92 1.50 -1.66
CA VAL A 142 -0.87 2.35 -2.24
C VAL A 142 -1.43 3.50 -3.07
N PHE A 143 -2.43 3.25 -3.92
CA PHE A 143 -3.01 4.28 -4.77
C PHE A 143 -3.80 5.33 -3.99
N SER A 144 -4.63 4.91 -3.02
CA SER A 144 -5.32 5.88 -2.14
C SER A 144 -4.31 6.72 -1.35
N GLY A 145 -3.23 6.11 -0.85
CA GLY A 145 -2.17 6.83 -0.15
C GLY A 145 -1.46 7.84 -1.04
N ALA A 146 -1.00 7.42 -2.21
CA ALA A 146 -0.17 8.23 -3.11
C ALA A 146 -0.95 9.32 -3.85
N TYR A 147 -2.19 9.06 -4.24
CA TYR A 147 -2.96 9.95 -5.11
C TYR A 147 -4.09 10.70 -4.42
N VAL A 148 -4.48 10.30 -3.20
CA VAL A 148 -5.54 10.99 -2.44
C VAL A 148 -4.97 11.63 -1.18
N ILE A 149 -4.35 10.84 -0.30
CA ILE A 149 -3.89 11.33 1.01
C ILE A 149 -2.63 12.19 0.88
N TYR A 150 -1.66 11.73 0.08
CA TYR A 150 -0.36 12.40 -0.04
C TYR A 150 -0.44 13.84 -0.57
N PRO A 151 -1.27 14.17 -1.58
CA PRO A 151 -1.51 15.57 -1.99
C PRO A 151 -1.98 16.48 -0.85
N TRP A 152 -2.88 16.02 0.02
CA TRP A 152 -3.35 16.81 1.16
C TRP A 152 -2.27 16.96 2.24
N TYR A 153 -1.48 15.91 2.46
CA TYR A 153 -0.36 15.94 3.38
C TYR A 153 0.66 17.04 3.00
N ARG A 154 0.95 17.20 1.70
CA ARG A 154 1.93 18.15 1.15
C ARG A 154 1.35 19.52 0.77
N ALA A 155 0.15 19.85 1.23
CA ALA A 155 -0.47 21.14 0.95
C ALA A 155 0.44 22.30 1.39
N VAL A 156 0.48 23.37 0.60
CA VAL A 156 1.34 24.53 0.85
C VAL A 156 0.54 25.62 1.57
N PRO A 157 0.99 26.11 2.74
CA PRO A 157 0.32 27.19 3.44
C PRO A 157 0.46 28.52 2.71
N PRO A 158 -0.56 29.40 2.76
CA PRO A 158 -0.43 30.80 2.36
C PRO A 158 0.72 31.51 3.07
N ALA A 159 1.33 32.48 2.40
CA ALA A 159 2.42 33.26 2.96
C ALA A 159 1.98 34.00 4.23
N GLY A 160 2.82 33.96 5.27
CA GLY A 160 2.57 34.64 6.55
C GLY A 160 1.63 33.89 7.51
N LEU A 161 1.10 32.71 7.12
CA LEU A 161 0.26 31.92 8.01
C LEU A 161 1.09 31.27 9.13
N THR A 162 0.76 31.58 10.38
CA THR A 162 1.44 31.03 11.56
C THR A 162 0.81 29.75 12.08
N ASP A 163 -0.50 29.56 11.85
CA ASP A 163 -1.21 28.33 12.19
C ASP A 163 -1.09 27.29 11.08
N LEU A 164 -0.39 26.20 11.37
CA LEU A 164 -0.10 25.12 10.42
C LEU A 164 -1.00 23.89 10.63
N ALA A 165 -2.04 23.96 11.47
CA ALA A 165 -2.88 22.80 11.81
C ALA A 165 -3.48 22.07 10.58
N ASN A 166 -3.74 22.80 9.49
CA ASN A 166 -4.28 22.25 8.24
C ASN A 166 -3.21 21.93 7.17
N TYR A 167 -1.92 22.02 7.53
CA TYR A 167 -0.79 21.79 6.63
C TYR A 167 0.16 20.74 7.23
N PRO A 168 -0.22 19.44 7.18
CA PRO A 168 0.40 18.39 7.98
C PRO A 168 1.91 18.26 7.83
N GLN A 169 2.42 18.32 6.60
CA GLN A 169 3.86 18.28 6.35
C GLN A 169 4.59 19.45 7.03
N ARG A 170 4.07 20.67 6.87
CA ARG A 170 4.69 21.88 7.45
C ARG A 170 4.62 21.88 8.97
N LEU A 171 3.51 21.38 9.53
CA LEU A 171 3.35 21.18 10.96
C LEU A 171 4.40 20.19 11.52
N LEU A 172 4.64 19.06 10.86
CA LEU A 172 5.68 18.11 11.31
C LEU A 172 7.07 18.74 11.28
N MET A 173 7.35 19.54 10.24
CA MET A 173 8.65 20.17 10.05
C MET A 173 8.88 21.41 10.91
N SER A 174 7.85 21.97 11.55
CA SER A 174 7.99 23.18 12.39
C SER A 174 8.68 22.92 13.73
N SER A 175 8.78 21.65 14.14
CA SER A 175 9.44 21.24 15.39
C SER A 175 10.48 20.15 15.12
N ARG A 176 11.65 20.28 15.75
CA ARG A 176 12.72 19.27 15.69
C ARG A 176 12.26 17.91 16.26
N ASN A 177 11.30 17.90 17.18
CA ASN A 177 10.82 16.67 17.82
C ASN A 177 9.94 15.84 16.87
N THR A 178 9.39 16.44 15.82
CA THR A 178 8.47 15.79 14.88
C THR A 178 8.99 15.75 13.44
N SER A 179 10.02 16.53 13.10
CA SER A 179 10.53 16.64 11.73
C SER A 179 11.07 15.32 11.19
N GLY A 180 11.61 14.46 12.07
CA GLY A 180 12.09 13.12 11.72
C GLY A 180 11.02 12.21 11.11
N TRP A 181 9.75 12.39 11.50
CA TRP A 181 8.64 11.63 10.91
C TRP A 181 8.45 11.94 9.42
N HIS A 182 8.67 13.19 9.02
CA HIS A 182 8.67 13.54 7.62
C HIS A 182 9.94 13.02 6.93
N SER A 183 11.12 13.44 7.40
CA SER A 183 12.37 13.17 6.67
C SER A 183 12.69 11.69 6.51
N LEU A 184 12.43 10.86 7.52
CA LEU A 184 12.67 9.42 7.46
C LEU A 184 11.40 8.65 7.08
N GLY A 185 10.28 8.96 7.75
CA GLY A 185 9.05 8.19 7.60
C GLY A 185 8.42 8.33 6.22
N MET A 186 8.40 9.54 5.64
CA MET A 186 7.85 9.72 4.29
C MET A 186 8.77 9.16 3.21
N GLU A 187 10.10 9.35 3.34
CA GLU A 187 11.04 8.73 2.41
C GLU A 187 10.87 7.21 2.42
N TRP A 188 10.79 6.59 3.60
CA TRP A 188 10.58 5.14 3.70
C TRP A 188 9.23 4.71 3.10
N LYS A 189 8.14 5.43 3.42
CA LYS A 189 6.81 5.11 2.87
C LYS A 189 6.73 5.25 1.36
N GLU A 190 7.38 6.27 0.79
CA GLU A 190 7.37 6.52 -0.66
C GLU A 190 8.07 5.40 -1.45
N HIS A 191 9.01 4.67 -0.83
CA HIS A 191 9.74 3.60 -1.50
C HIS A 191 9.21 2.21 -1.12
N VAL A 192 9.10 1.94 0.17
CA VAL A 192 8.82 0.60 0.70
C VAL A 192 7.36 0.22 0.54
N ALA A 193 6.43 1.18 0.49
CA ALA A 193 5.02 0.87 0.28
C ALA A 193 4.74 0.21 -1.08
N TRP A 194 5.54 0.49 -2.12
CA TRP A 194 5.36 -0.12 -3.45
C TRP A 194 5.89 -1.55 -3.54
N LEU A 195 6.80 -1.95 -2.65
CA LEU A 195 7.35 -3.30 -2.64
C LEU A 195 6.27 -4.35 -2.34
N ALA A 196 5.38 -4.04 -1.39
CA ALA A 196 4.34 -4.98 -0.95
C ALA A 196 3.36 -5.39 -2.07
N PRO A 197 2.68 -4.47 -2.79
CA PRO A 197 1.77 -4.87 -3.86
C PRO A 197 2.48 -5.53 -5.04
N ILE A 198 3.70 -5.11 -5.39
CA ILE A 198 4.48 -5.74 -6.48
C ILE A 198 4.84 -7.17 -6.10
N ALA A 199 5.38 -7.38 -4.89
CA ALA A 199 5.72 -8.71 -4.40
C ALA A 199 4.49 -9.63 -4.32
N MET A 200 3.36 -9.12 -3.81
CA MET A 200 2.13 -9.91 -3.73
C MET A 200 1.51 -10.21 -5.10
N THR A 201 1.63 -9.29 -6.07
CA THR A 201 1.22 -9.54 -7.46
C THR A 201 2.05 -10.67 -8.06
N MET A 202 3.37 -10.65 -7.83
CA MET A 202 4.27 -11.73 -8.26
C MET A 202 3.90 -13.07 -7.59
N VAL A 203 3.67 -13.07 -6.28
CA VAL A 203 3.24 -14.27 -5.53
C VAL A 203 1.93 -14.85 -6.11
N ALA A 204 0.92 -14.01 -6.35
CA ALA A 204 -0.34 -14.43 -6.93
C ALA A 204 -0.15 -15.00 -8.36
N TYR A 205 0.67 -14.35 -9.18
CA TYR A 205 0.98 -14.81 -10.53
C TYR A 205 1.72 -16.15 -10.55
N VAL A 206 2.76 -16.30 -9.72
CA VAL A 206 3.50 -17.57 -9.60
C VAL A 206 2.58 -18.68 -9.11
N PHE A 207 1.74 -18.41 -8.11
CA PHE A 207 0.77 -19.39 -7.64
C PHE A 207 -0.25 -19.77 -8.72
N ALA A 208 -0.78 -18.81 -9.49
CA ALA A 208 -1.70 -19.07 -10.60
C ALA A 208 -1.07 -19.93 -11.69
N LYS A 209 0.18 -19.60 -12.06
CA LYS A 209 0.86 -20.21 -13.20
C LYS A 209 1.36 -21.62 -12.90
N TYR A 210 1.97 -21.82 -11.74
CA TYR A 210 2.56 -23.11 -11.38
C TYR A 210 1.58 -23.99 -10.59
N GLY A 211 0.56 -23.41 -9.95
CA GLY A 211 -0.56 -24.13 -9.33
C GLY A 211 -0.14 -25.35 -8.52
N PRO A 212 -0.76 -26.53 -8.74
CA PRO A 212 -0.38 -27.77 -8.07
C PRO A 212 1.09 -28.17 -8.27
N ALA A 213 1.74 -27.75 -9.37
CA ALA A 213 3.15 -28.05 -9.63
C ALA A 213 4.12 -27.32 -8.69
N LEU A 214 3.69 -26.26 -7.97
CA LEU A 214 4.51 -25.64 -6.90
C LEU A 214 4.93 -26.67 -5.84
N SER A 215 4.06 -27.63 -5.51
CA SER A 215 4.34 -28.71 -4.55
C SER A 215 5.59 -29.54 -4.90
N ARG A 216 5.97 -29.59 -6.18
CA ARG A 216 7.14 -30.34 -6.66
C ARG A 216 8.43 -29.52 -6.65
N GLN A 217 8.34 -28.18 -6.67
CA GLN A 217 9.50 -27.31 -6.79
C GLN A 217 9.78 -26.54 -5.48
N ARG A 218 10.66 -27.09 -4.62
CA ARG A 218 10.95 -26.52 -3.29
C ARG A 218 11.47 -25.08 -3.34
N GLN A 219 12.27 -24.76 -4.35
CA GLN A 219 12.83 -23.42 -4.52
C GLN A 219 11.74 -22.37 -4.80
N ILE A 220 10.76 -22.68 -5.66
CA ILE A 220 9.66 -21.76 -5.96
C ILE A 220 8.78 -21.54 -4.73
N ARG A 221 8.48 -22.59 -3.95
CA ARG A 221 7.70 -22.45 -2.71
C ARG A 221 8.40 -21.54 -1.69
N ASN A 222 9.68 -21.80 -1.45
CA ASN A 222 10.48 -20.99 -0.54
C ASN A 222 10.58 -19.54 -1.01
N ALA A 223 10.71 -19.30 -2.33
CA ALA A 223 10.71 -17.96 -2.88
C ALA A 223 9.37 -17.26 -2.64
N VAL A 224 8.25 -17.90 -2.96
CA VAL A 224 6.90 -17.34 -2.73
C VAL A 224 6.68 -17.00 -1.25
N LEU A 225 7.06 -17.90 -0.34
CA LEU A 225 6.99 -17.65 1.10
C LEU A 225 7.88 -16.48 1.51
N ALA A 226 9.14 -16.44 1.06
CA ALA A 226 10.08 -15.37 1.38
C ALA A 226 9.57 -14.00 0.90
N PHE A 227 9.07 -13.91 -0.33
CA PHE A 227 8.48 -12.68 -0.86
C PHE A 227 7.24 -12.24 -0.07
N THR A 228 6.39 -13.19 0.33
CA THR A 228 5.23 -12.90 1.18
C THR A 228 5.66 -12.33 2.53
N VAL A 229 6.69 -12.90 3.17
CA VAL A 229 7.23 -12.40 4.46
C VAL A 229 7.88 -11.02 4.30
N VAL A 230 8.68 -10.81 3.27
CA VAL A 230 9.30 -9.51 2.99
C VAL A 230 8.22 -8.44 2.74
N ALA A 231 7.18 -8.77 1.98
CA ALA A 231 6.04 -7.88 1.74
C ALA A 231 5.28 -7.57 3.03
N PHE A 232 5.09 -8.55 3.92
CA PHE A 232 4.46 -8.34 5.23
C PHE A 232 5.26 -7.36 6.09
N VAL A 233 6.56 -7.57 6.22
CA VAL A 233 7.45 -6.69 7.01
C VAL A 233 7.46 -5.28 6.41
N ALA A 234 7.59 -5.15 5.09
CA ALA A 234 7.52 -3.87 4.39
C ALA A 234 6.22 -3.12 4.68
N THR A 235 5.08 -3.82 4.60
CA THR A 235 3.75 -3.27 4.88
C THR A 235 3.62 -2.85 6.34
N GLY A 236 4.09 -3.66 7.28
CA GLY A 236 4.05 -3.35 8.71
C GLY A 236 4.84 -2.08 9.05
N ILE A 237 6.05 -1.93 8.51
CA ILE A 237 6.86 -0.72 8.73
C ILE A 237 6.19 0.51 8.10
N ALA A 238 5.70 0.40 6.86
CA ALA A 238 5.00 1.49 6.18
C ALA A 238 3.71 1.90 6.91
N GLY A 239 2.96 0.92 7.43
CA GLY A 239 1.75 1.13 8.23
C GLY A 239 2.04 1.81 9.55
N ALA A 240 3.10 1.37 10.27
CA ALA A 240 3.53 2.01 11.51
C ALA A 240 3.89 3.49 11.30
N PHE A 241 4.73 3.80 10.30
CA PHE A 241 5.04 5.19 9.96
C PHE A 241 3.78 5.97 9.57
N GLY A 242 2.84 5.37 8.84
CA GLY A 242 1.57 6.00 8.50
C GLY A 242 0.73 6.36 9.72
N ALA A 243 0.62 5.45 10.69
CA ALA A 243 -0.11 5.69 11.93
C ALA A 243 0.53 6.82 12.75
N PHE A 244 1.86 6.82 12.90
CA PHE A 244 2.57 7.88 13.64
C PHE A 244 2.48 9.24 12.94
N LEU A 245 2.63 9.29 11.62
CA LEU A 245 2.44 10.52 10.84
C LEU A 245 1.04 11.11 11.08
N ASN A 246 -0.01 10.28 11.01
CA ASN A 246 -1.37 10.74 11.23
C ASN A 246 -1.63 11.16 12.70
N LYS A 247 -0.95 10.53 13.66
CA LYS A 247 -1.02 10.91 15.09
C LYS A 247 -0.44 12.31 15.33
N TYR A 248 0.69 12.64 14.72
CA TYR A 248 1.38 13.91 14.95
C TYR A 248 0.90 15.04 14.03
N ALA A 249 0.41 14.71 12.85
CA ALA A 249 -0.10 15.67 11.88
C ALA A 249 -1.25 15.06 11.07
N PRO A 250 -2.47 15.07 11.63
CA PRO A 250 -3.63 14.48 10.99
C PRO A 250 -4.02 15.25 9.73
N VAL A 251 -4.49 14.53 8.71
CA VAL A 251 -4.99 15.13 7.47
C VAL A 251 -6.46 15.49 7.65
N ARG A 252 -6.72 16.73 8.06
CA ARG A 252 -8.07 17.25 8.32
C ARG A 252 -8.64 18.07 7.17
N GLY A 253 -9.97 18.18 7.14
CA GLY A 253 -10.71 19.14 6.31
C GLY A 253 -11.64 18.48 5.27
N GLY A 254 -12.22 19.32 4.41
CA GLY A 254 -13.29 18.92 3.51
C GLY A 254 -14.67 19.03 4.17
N THR A 255 -15.71 18.55 3.47
CA THR A 255 -17.09 18.58 3.95
C THR A 255 -17.24 17.75 5.23
N ALA A 256 -17.90 18.32 6.24
CA ALA A 256 -18.27 17.60 7.45
C ALA A 256 -19.38 16.59 7.13
N ILE A 257 -19.25 15.39 7.68
CA ILE A 257 -20.25 14.31 7.58
C ILE A 257 -20.78 14.08 8.99
N HIS A 258 -22.08 14.31 9.18
CA HIS A 258 -22.75 14.04 10.43
C HIS A 258 -23.11 12.56 10.50
N LEU A 259 -22.56 11.84 11.48
CA LEU A 259 -22.76 10.39 11.62
C LEU A 259 -23.99 10.06 12.45
N MET A 260 -24.20 10.80 13.55
CA MET A 260 -25.35 10.64 14.44
C MET A 260 -25.68 11.98 15.11
N THR A 261 -26.97 12.30 15.20
CA THR A 261 -27.50 13.35 16.05
C THR A 261 -27.84 12.71 17.39
N GLY A 262 -27.34 13.27 18.50
CA GLY A 262 -27.69 12.76 19.82
C GLY A 262 -29.17 13.00 20.09
N GLU A 263 -29.87 12.00 20.62
CA GLU A 263 -31.23 12.16 21.17
C GLU A 263 -31.21 12.89 22.53
#